data_AF-A0A3D5SEA3-F1
#
_entry.id   AF-A0A3D5SEA3-F1
#
_cell.length_a   1.000
_cell.length_b   1.000
_cell.length_c   1.000
_cell.angle_alpha   90.00
_cell.angle_beta   90.00
_cell.angle_gamma   90.00
#
_symmetry.space_group_name_H-M   'P 1'
#
loop_
_entity.id
_entity.type
_entity.pdbx_description
1 polymer ?
#
loop_
_entity_poly.entity_id
_entity_poly.type
_entity_poly.pdbx_seq_one_letter_code
_entity_poly.pdbx_strand_id
1 'polypeptide(L)'
;AYGETVSVFESLHAQHSIHGIYSHQEIGLAVTYQRDLAVMQWTQKQAVDWYEFQQGAVIRGANNRRDWDKRWKAFMRAPLAQTQLSHVNWSNLTLKSRFDLPAALIEDWQHVDSAFQFGGPEQAWKTLNDFHQTRGIDYYWNISSPLNSRKYCSRLSPYLAWGNMSLREMYQTLLQHWKKP
;
A
#
# COMPACT_ATOMS: atom_id res chain seq x y z
N ALA A 1 14.73 -5.31 7.89
CA ALA A 1 16.06 -5.06 7.30
C ALA A 1 16.16 -3.60 6.90
N TYR A 2 17.25 -2.93 7.26
CA TYR A 2 17.56 -1.55 6.90
C TYR A 2 18.79 -1.54 5.98
N GLY A 3 18.65 -1.03 4.77
CA GLY A 3 19.73 -0.98 3.77
C GLY A 3 19.23 -1.03 2.34
N GLU A 4 20.16 -0.97 1.40
CA GLU A 4 19.87 -1.01 -0.04
C GLU A 4 19.22 -2.33 -0.46
N THR A 5 18.12 -2.24 -1.22
CA THR A 5 17.23 -3.37 -1.50
C THR A 5 17.96 -4.55 -2.14
N VAL A 6 18.79 -4.31 -3.15
CA VAL A 6 19.54 -5.38 -3.83
C VAL A 6 20.54 -6.05 -2.89
N SER A 7 21.25 -5.28 -2.06
CA SER A 7 22.21 -5.84 -1.08
C SER A 7 21.52 -6.70 -0.01
N VAL A 8 20.29 -6.32 0.39
CA VAL A 8 19.46 -7.11 1.29
C VAL A 8 19.03 -8.41 0.60
N PHE A 9 18.55 -8.35 -0.65
CA PHE A 9 18.16 -9.53 -1.43
C PHE A 9 19.32 -10.48 -1.69
N GLU A 10 20.51 -9.98 -2.02
CA GLU A 10 21.72 -10.81 -2.16
C GLU A 10 22.03 -11.58 -0.87
N SER A 11 21.94 -10.91 0.27
CA SER A 11 22.21 -11.56 1.56
C SER A 11 21.15 -12.60 1.91
N LEU A 12 19.88 -12.33 1.62
CA LEU A 12 18.78 -13.26 1.87
C LEU A 12 18.85 -14.46 0.94
N HIS A 13 19.06 -14.23 -0.36
CA HIS A 13 19.12 -15.30 -1.35
C HIS A 13 20.30 -16.25 -1.09
N ALA A 14 21.47 -15.73 -0.72
CA ALA A 14 22.62 -16.55 -0.36
C ALA A 14 22.38 -17.46 0.87
N GLN A 15 21.45 -17.12 1.77
CA GLN A 15 21.17 -17.90 2.98
C GLN A 15 19.93 -18.79 2.84
N HIS A 16 18.91 -18.35 2.08
CA HIS A 16 17.58 -18.95 2.09
C HIS A 16 17.08 -19.36 0.70
N SER A 17 17.83 -19.08 -0.37
CA SER A 17 17.45 -19.37 -1.76
C SER A 17 16.06 -18.85 -2.14
N ILE A 18 15.96 -17.54 -2.36
CA ILE A 18 14.71 -16.92 -2.83
C ILE A 18 14.35 -17.49 -4.20
N HIS A 19 13.15 -18.06 -4.33
CA HIS A 19 12.63 -18.54 -5.62
C HIS A 19 11.82 -17.47 -6.36
N GLY A 20 11.08 -16.64 -5.62
CA GLY A 20 10.29 -15.58 -6.22
C GLY A 20 10.07 -14.40 -5.28
N ILE A 21 9.88 -13.23 -5.88
CA ILE A 21 9.52 -11.97 -5.24
C ILE A 21 8.12 -11.59 -5.69
N TYR A 22 7.28 -11.18 -4.74
CA TYR A 22 5.92 -10.70 -4.99
C TYR A 22 5.82 -9.28 -4.46
N SER A 23 5.48 -8.33 -5.33
CA SER A 23 5.34 -6.92 -4.94
C SER A 23 4.21 -6.24 -5.68
N HIS A 24 3.82 -5.07 -5.18
CA HIS A 24 3.05 -4.15 -6.00
C HIS A 24 3.96 -3.46 -7.02
N GLN A 25 3.36 -3.09 -8.17
CA GLN A 25 4.00 -2.19 -9.12
C GLN A 25 4.20 -0.84 -8.44
N GLU A 26 5.44 -0.38 -8.39
CA GLU A 26 5.79 0.95 -7.92
C GLU A 26 5.50 1.99 -9.03
N ILE A 27 4.85 3.08 -8.64
CA ILE A 27 4.45 4.17 -9.55
C ILE A 27 4.95 5.53 -9.05
N GLY A 28 5.97 5.50 -8.20
CA GLY A 28 6.60 6.67 -7.58
C GLY A 28 7.57 7.43 -8.49
N LEU A 29 8.56 8.04 -7.85
CA LEU A 29 9.50 8.97 -8.47
C LEU A 29 10.67 8.25 -9.17
N ALA A 30 11.54 9.02 -9.82
CA ALA A 30 12.73 8.48 -10.48
C ALA A 30 13.59 7.60 -9.56
N VAL A 31 13.72 7.94 -8.28
CA VAL A 31 14.50 7.15 -7.30
C VAL A 31 13.93 5.75 -7.09
N THR A 32 12.60 5.63 -6.97
CA THR A 32 11.96 4.32 -6.80
C THR A 32 11.97 3.54 -8.10
N TYR A 33 11.86 4.21 -9.25
CA TYR A 33 12.02 3.59 -10.56
C TYR A 33 13.43 3.03 -10.79
N GLN A 34 14.49 3.75 -10.40
CA GLN A 34 15.85 3.23 -10.48
C GLN A 34 16.05 2.00 -9.60
N ARG A 35 15.43 1.97 -8.41
CA ARG A 35 15.40 0.80 -7.54
C ARG A 35 14.71 -0.39 -8.22
N ASP A 36 13.56 -0.19 -8.87
CA ASP A 36 12.89 -1.25 -9.63
C ASP A 36 13.78 -1.83 -10.74
N LEU A 37 14.49 -0.96 -11.48
CA LEU A 37 15.43 -1.41 -12.51
C LEU A 37 16.57 -2.24 -11.93
N ALA A 38 17.11 -1.84 -10.78
CA ALA A 38 18.15 -2.59 -10.08
C ALA A 38 17.64 -3.95 -9.58
N VAL A 39 16.42 -4.01 -9.05
CA VAL A 39 15.76 -5.27 -8.64
C VAL A 39 15.51 -6.16 -9.87
N MET A 40 15.02 -5.60 -10.98
CA MET A 40 14.82 -6.33 -12.24
C MET A 40 16.12 -6.99 -12.72
N GLN A 41 17.22 -6.23 -12.78
CA GLN A 41 18.52 -6.76 -13.19
C GLN A 41 19.00 -7.87 -12.24
N TRP A 42 18.83 -7.68 -10.93
CA TRP A 42 19.20 -8.68 -9.94
C TRP A 42 18.39 -9.97 -10.08
N THR A 43 17.06 -9.88 -10.23
CA THR A 43 16.17 -11.05 -10.39
C THR A 43 16.52 -11.85 -11.64
N GLN A 44 16.77 -11.19 -12.77
CA GLN A 44 17.23 -11.83 -14.01
C GLN A 44 18.56 -12.55 -13.83
N LYS A 45 19.53 -11.92 -13.16
CA LYS A 45 20.86 -12.49 -12.92
C LYS A 45 20.80 -13.72 -12.02
N GLN A 46 19.94 -13.71 -11.00
CA GLN A 46 19.83 -14.78 -10.01
C GLN A 46 18.78 -15.84 -10.39
N ALA A 47 18.14 -15.72 -11.56
CA ALA A 47 17.02 -16.56 -11.99
C ALA A 47 15.90 -16.65 -10.93
N VAL A 48 15.57 -15.51 -10.32
CA VAL A 48 14.48 -15.35 -9.36
C VAL A 48 13.27 -14.78 -10.09
N ASP A 49 12.10 -15.39 -9.93
CA ASP A 49 10.89 -14.86 -10.54
C ASP A 49 10.43 -13.57 -9.84
N TRP A 50 10.05 -12.55 -10.61
CA TRP A 50 9.46 -11.33 -10.04
C TRP A 50 8.04 -11.13 -10.53
N TYR A 51 7.09 -11.23 -9.60
CA TYR A 51 5.67 -11.04 -9.83
C TYR A 51 5.23 -9.68 -9.31
N GLU A 52 4.89 -8.78 -10.24
CA GLU A 52 4.41 -7.43 -9.92
C GLU A 52 2.90 -7.31 -10.14
N PHE A 53 2.19 -6.79 -9.13
CA PHE A 53 0.74 -6.64 -9.16
C PHE A 53 0.32 -5.17 -9.11
N GLN A 54 -0.63 -4.80 -9.95
CA GLN A 54 -1.25 -3.48 -9.89
C GLN A 54 -1.98 -3.30 -8.54
N GLN A 55 -1.63 -2.26 -7.77
CA GLN A 55 -2.22 -1.96 -6.46
C GLN A 55 -3.42 -1.01 -6.55
N GLY A 56 -3.34 -0.02 -7.44
CA GLY A 56 -4.34 1.03 -7.62
C GLY A 56 -4.95 1.00 -9.02
N ALA A 57 -5.47 2.14 -9.47
CA ALA A 57 -6.05 2.26 -10.80
C ALA A 57 -5.09 2.81 -11.87
N VAL A 58 -3.82 2.93 -11.50
CA VAL A 58 -2.76 3.40 -12.38
C VAL A 58 -2.27 2.23 -13.21
N ILE A 59 -2.20 2.43 -14.53
CA ILE A 59 -1.68 1.45 -15.48
C ILE A 59 -0.28 1.92 -15.87
N ARG A 60 0.75 1.19 -15.44
CA ARG A 60 2.16 1.48 -15.76
C ARG A 60 2.36 1.43 -17.28
N GLY A 61 3.04 2.44 -17.84
CA GLY A 61 3.34 2.51 -19.28
C GLY A 61 2.15 2.81 -20.20
N ALA A 62 1.05 3.36 -19.66
CA ALA A 62 -0.10 3.75 -20.50
C ALA A 62 0.24 4.95 -21.40
N ASN A 63 0.21 4.75 -22.72
CA ASN A 63 0.49 5.80 -23.71
C ASN A 63 -0.65 6.80 -23.90
N ASN A 64 -1.86 6.45 -23.47
CA ASN A 64 -3.04 7.32 -23.54
C ASN A 64 -4.10 6.87 -22.52
N ARG A 65 -5.17 7.67 -22.39
CA ARG A 65 -6.29 7.42 -21.48
C ARG A 65 -7.50 6.73 -22.14
N ARG A 66 -7.36 6.19 -23.36
CA ARG A 66 -8.45 5.45 -24.01
C ARG A 66 -8.82 4.24 -23.14
N ASP A 67 -10.11 4.03 -22.95
CA ASP A 67 -10.68 2.99 -22.10
C ASP A 67 -10.25 3.01 -20.63
N TRP A 68 -9.63 4.11 -20.15
CA TRP A 68 -9.17 4.19 -18.76
C TRP A 68 -10.32 3.99 -17.78
N ASP A 69 -11.47 4.62 -18.03
CA ASP A 69 -12.69 4.47 -17.23
C ASP A 69 -13.12 2.99 -17.12
N LYS A 70 -13.12 2.28 -18.25
CA LYS A 70 -13.57 0.89 -18.34
C LYS A 70 -12.61 -0.02 -17.57
N ARG A 71 -11.30 0.18 -17.74
CA ARG A 71 -10.25 -0.58 -17.04
C ARG A 71 -10.25 -0.28 -15.54
N TRP A 72 -10.43 0.99 -15.17
CA TRP A 72 -10.57 1.43 -13.79
C TRP A 72 -11.75 0.73 -13.12
N LYS A 73 -12.94 0.76 -13.75
CA LYS A 73 -14.14 0.11 -13.23
C LYS A 73 -13.96 -1.40 -13.11
N ALA A 74 -13.35 -2.04 -14.09
CA ALA A 74 -13.06 -3.48 -14.04
C ALA A 74 -12.14 -3.83 -12.87
N PHE A 75 -11.04 -3.08 -12.69
CA PHE A 75 -10.11 -3.28 -11.57
C PHE A 75 -10.78 -3.05 -10.21
N MET A 76 -11.57 -1.99 -10.07
CA MET A 76 -12.19 -1.63 -8.79
C MET A 76 -13.36 -2.55 -8.40
N ARG A 77 -13.96 -3.25 -9.35
CA ARG A 77 -15.04 -4.22 -9.13
C ARG A 77 -14.59 -5.67 -9.13
N ALA A 78 -13.31 -5.94 -9.38
CA ALA A 78 -12.75 -7.27 -9.26
C ALA A 78 -12.87 -7.79 -7.81
N PRO A 79 -12.91 -9.11 -7.59
CA PRO A 79 -12.94 -9.66 -6.24
C PRO A 79 -11.80 -9.14 -5.36
N LEU A 80 -12.07 -8.97 -4.06
CA LEU A 80 -11.03 -8.70 -3.07
C LEU A 80 -10.23 -9.99 -2.84
N ALA A 81 -8.91 -9.85 -2.62
CA ALA A 81 -8.07 -10.99 -2.28
C ALA A 81 -8.41 -11.47 -0.86
N GLN A 82 -8.60 -12.79 -0.71
CA GLN A 82 -8.75 -13.44 0.59
C GLN A 82 -7.53 -14.31 0.82
N THR A 83 -6.57 -13.81 1.60
CA THR A 83 -5.34 -14.54 1.91
C THR A 83 -5.48 -15.19 3.28
N GLN A 84 -5.51 -16.52 3.31
CA GLN A 84 -5.51 -17.29 4.56
C GLN A 84 -4.07 -17.38 5.09
N LEU A 85 -3.62 -16.35 5.80
CA LEU A 85 -2.28 -16.27 6.37
C LEU A 85 -1.96 -17.41 7.35
N SER A 86 -2.99 -18.05 7.92
CA SER A 86 -2.87 -19.23 8.78
C SER A 86 -2.32 -20.47 8.05
N HIS A 87 -2.41 -20.53 6.72
CA HIS A 87 -1.91 -21.65 5.92
C HIS A 87 -0.51 -21.40 5.35
N VAL A 88 0.07 -20.22 5.61
CA VAL A 88 1.41 -19.89 5.12
C VAL A 88 2.43 -20.65 5.98
N ASN A 89 3.31 -21.40 5.30
CA ASN A 89 4.49 -21.98 5.94
C ASN A 89 5.56 -20.90 6.10
N TRP A 90 5.58 -20.23 7.25
CA TRP A 90 6.51 -19.15 7.54
C TRP A 90 7.93 -19.68 7.74
N SER A 91 8.89 -19.12 7.01
CA SER A 91 10.31 -19.40 7.24
C SER A 91 10.87 -18.54 8.37
N ASN A 92 11.71 -19.13 9.20
CA ASN A 92 12.52 -18.39 10.18
C ASN A 92 13.69 -17.72 9.46
N LEU A 93 13.42 -16.56 8.87
CA LEU A 93 14.41 -15.77 8.15
C LEU A 93 15.45 -15.19 9.12
N THR A 94 16.71 -15.43 8.82
CA THR A 94 17.85 -14.75 9.44
C THR A 94 18.46 -13.78 8.44
N LEU A 95 18.88 -12.60 8.93
CA LEU A 95 19.61 -11.60 8.17
C LEU A 95 20.92 -11.28 8.89
N LYS A 96 21.90 -10.80 8.14
CA LYS A 96 23.15 -10.31 8.72
C LYS A 96 22.88 -9.01 9.49
N SER A 97 23.50 -8.88 10.67
CA SER A 97 23.30 -7.75 11.60
C SER A 97 23.58 -6.37 11.00
N ARG A 98 24.39 -6.28 9.94
CA ARG A 98 24.59 -5.02 9.19
C ARG A 98 23.29 -4.44 8.60
N PHE A 99 22.23 -5.24 8.50
CA PHE A 99 20.91 -4.81 8.05
C PHE A 99 19.92 -4.62 9.20
N ASP A 100 20.38 -4.60 10.44
CA ASP A 100 19.55 -4.29 11.59
C ASP A 100 19.09 -2.83 11.52
N LEU A 101 17.87 -2.57 11.98
CA LEU A 101 17.40 -1.20 12.09
C LEU A 101 18.21 -0.48 13.17
N PRO A 102 18.69 0.74 12.92
CA PRO A 102 19.31 1.57 13.95
C PRO A 102 18.36 1.76 15.14
N ALA A 103 18.84 1.49 16.36
CA ALA A 103 18.02 1.58 17.58
C ALA A 103 17.39 2.97 17.78
N ALA A 104 18.12 4.04 17.45
CA ALA A 104 17.61 5.41 17.52
C ALA A 104 16.37 5.63 16.64
N LEU A 105 16.32 5.06 15.43
CA LEU A 105 15.12 5.17 14.58
C LEU A 105 13.91 4.44 15.17
N ILE A 106 14.15 3.30 15.84
CA ILE A 106 13.07 2.54 16.49
C ILE A 106 12.49 3.34 17.65
N GLU A 107 13.35 3.96 18.46
CA GLU A 107 12.93 4.82 19.57
C GLU A 107 12.13 6.04 19.06
N ASP A 108 12.62 6.71 18.03
CA ASP A 108 11.94 7.87 17.43
C ASP A 108 10.56 7.48 16.85
N TRP A 109 10.45 6.36 16.13
CA TRP A 109 9.20 5.93 15.49
C TRP A 109 8.14 5.44 16.48
N GLN A 110 8.51 5.15 17.72
CA GLN A 110 7.57 4.80 18.79
C GLN A 110 6.89 6.03 19.40
N HIS A 111 7.38 7.24 19.12
CA HIS A 111 6.76 8.47 19.60
C HIS A 111 5.49 8.81 18.82
N VAL A 112 4.34 8.76 19.50
CA VAL A 112 3.04 9.10 18.93
C VAL A 112 2.79 10.59 19.07
N ASP A 113 2.56 11.27 17.94
CA ASP A 113 2.07 12.65 17.94
C ASP A 113 0.55 12.69 17.67
N SER A 114 -0.19 13.20 18.66
CA SER A 114 -1.66 13.36 18.61
C SER A 114 -2.17 14.26 17.48
N ALA A 115 -1.30 15.07 16.87
CA ALA A 115 -1.64 15.87 15.70
C ALA A 115 -1.82 15.00 14.42
N PHE A 116 -1.31 13.77 14.42
CA PHE A 116 -1.38 12.85 13.29
C PHE A 116 -2.44 11.76 13.49
N GLN A 117 -2.92 11.22 12.36
CA GLN A 117 -3.80 10.06 12.38
C GLN A 117 -3.00 8.81 12.74
N PHE A 118 -3.51 8.02 13.70
CA PHE A 118 -2.98 6.69 13.97
C PHE A 118 -3.04 5.83 12.70
N GLY A 119 -1.94 5.15 12.40
CA GLY A 119 -1.82 4.23 11.27
C GLY A 119 -2.46 2.87 11.53
N GLY A 120 -2.40 2.00 10.53
CA GLY A 120 -2.85 0.61 10.65
C GLY A 120 -4.21 0.33 9.97
N PRO A 121 -4.43 -0.91 9.48
CA PRO A 121 -5.66 -1.31 8.82
C PRO A 121 -6.92 -1.14 9.67
N GLU A 122 -6.84 -1.44 10.97
CA GLU A 122 -7.97 -1.30 11.89
C GLU A 122 -8.46 0.15 11.96
N GLN A 123 -7.53 1.10 12.09
CA GLN A 123 -7.88 2.51 12.16
C GLN A 123 -8.42 3.02 10.81
N ALA A 124 -7.90 2.52 9.68
CA ALA A 124 -8.42 2.83 8.35
C ALA A 124 -9.89 2.45 8.22
N TRP A 125 -10.26 1.23 8.65
CA TRP A 125 -11.65 0.76 8.63
C TRP A 125 -12.55 1.54 9.59
N LYS A 126 -12.09 1.85 10.82
CA LYS A 126 -12.83 2.73 11.74
C LYS A 126 -13.12 4.08 11.11
N THR A 127 -12.12 4.71 10.49
CA THR A 127 -12.27 6.01 9.84
C THR A 127 -13.23 5.98 8.64
N LEU A 128 -13.17 4.92 7.82
CA LEU A 128 -14.09 4.73 6.68
C LEU A 128 -15.54 4.52 7.15
N ASN A 129 -15.74 3.66 8.16
CA ASN A 129 -17.07 3.38 8.70
C ASN A 129 -17.71 4.62 9.33
N ASP A 130 -16.93 5.36 10.13
CA ASP A 130 -17.38 6.62 10.72
C ASP A 130 -17.71 7.68 9.66
N PHE A 131 -16.93 7.74 8.57
CA PHE A 131 -17.29 8.60 7.43
C PHE A 131 -18.65 8.22 6.83
N HIS A 132 -18.90 6.94 6.58
CA HIS A 132 -20.17 6.51 5.98
C HIS A 132 -21.39 6.62 6.91
N GLN A 133 -21.19 6.55 8.23
CA GLN A 133 -22.28 6.53 9.21
C GLN A 133 -22.58 7.91 9.80
N THR A 134 -21.58 8.78 9.89
CA THR A 134 -21.71 10.06 10.61
C THR A 134 -21.13 11.23 9.80
N ARG A 135 -19.81 11.29 9.61
CA ARG A 135 -19.12 12.52 9.16
C ARG A 135 -19.32 12.84 7.69
N GLY A 136 -19.64 11.86 6.87
CA GLY A 136 -19.78 12.00 5.43
C GLY A 136 -21.10 12.60 4.97
N ILE A 137 -22.10 12.67 5.85
CA ILE A 137 -23.43 13.24 5.56
C ILE A 137 -23.29 14.69 5.05
N ASP A 138 -22.46 15.49 5.72
CA ASP A 138 -22.24 16.89 5.37
C ASP A 138 -21.01 17.11 4.45
N TYR A 139 -20.45 16.05 3.87
CA TYR A 139 -19.21 16.14 3.07
C TYR A 139 -19.33 17.13 1.92
N TYR A 140 -20.41 17.01 1.13
CA TYR A 140 -20.62 17.85 -0.06
C TYR A 140 -20.65 19.34 0.28
N TRP A 141 -21.24 19.71 1.42
CA TRP A 141 -21.33 21.09 1.89
C TRP A 141 -20.01 21.64 2.46
N ASN A 142 -19.11 20.77 2.92
CA ASN A 142 -17.94 21.15 3.69
C ASN A 142 -16.59 20.89 3.01
N ILE A 143 -16.58 20.24 1.83
CA ILE A 143 -15.35 19.84 1.13
C ILE A 143 -14.41 21.01 0.82
N SER A 144 -14.95 22.20 0.54
CA SER A 144 -14.18 23.38 0.14
C SER A 144 -13.65 24.21 1.32
N SER A 145 -14.04 23.90 2.56
CA SER A 145 -13.59 24.62 3.76
C SER A 145 -12.40 23.91 4.41
N PRO A 146 -11.20 24.52 4.47
CA PRO A 146 -10.02 23.88 5.08
C PRO A 146 -10.24 23.48 6.53
N LEU A 147 -10.94 24.31 7.32
CA LEU A 147 -11.24 24.04 8.72
C LEU A 147 -12.19 22.83 8.85
N ASN A 148 -13.26 22.82 8.05
CA ASN A 148 -14.29 21.78 8.13
C ASN A 148 -13.83 20.47 7.48
N SER A 149 -12.92 20.52 6.50
CA SER A 149 -12.37 19.35 5.82
C SER A 149 -11.69 18.36 6.78
N ARG A 150 -11.17 18.83 7.92
CA ARG A 150 -10.61 17.97 8.97
C ARG A 150 -11.65 17.03 9.59
N LYS A 151 -12.91 17.46 9.62
CA LYS A 151 -14.04 16.71 10.19
C LYS A 151 -14.83 15.99 9.10
N TYR A 152 -15.21 16.67 8.02
CA TYR A 152 -16.21 16.14 7.09
C TYR A 152 -15.65 15.44 5.85
N CYS A 153 -14.36 15.56 5.53
CA CYS A 153 -13.75 14.76 4.45
C CYS A 153 -13.53 13.31 4.91
N SER A 154 -13.26 12.40 3.97
CA SER A 154 -13.06 10.98 4.29
C SER A 154 -11.95 10.72 5.30
N ARG A 155 -10.89 11.55 5.28
CA ARG A 155 -9.65 11.37 6.07
C ARG A 155 -8.91 10.07 5.72
N LEU A 156 -9.10 9.56 4.50
CA LEU A 156 -8.53 8.28 4.05
C LEU A 156 -7.19 8.41 3.31
N SER A 157 -6.76 9.61 2.96
CA SER A 157 -5.50 9.82 2.21
C SER A 157 -4.27 9.14 2.83
N PRO A 158 -3.98 9.24 4.15
CA PRO A 158 -2.84 8.53 4.71
C PRO A 158 -3.01 7.02 4.70
N TYR A 159 -4.23 6.51 4.86
CA TYR A 159 -4.49 5.07 4.83
C TYR A 159 -4.29 4.47 3.44
N LEU A 160 -4.72 5.18 2.39
CA LEU A 160 -4.49 4.78 1.01
C LEU A 160 -3.01 4.91 0.62
N ALA A 161 -2.34 5.99 1.04
CA ALA A 161 -0.93 6.23 0.71
C ALA A 161 0.01 5.17 1.32
N TRP A 162 -0.29 4.70 2.52
CA TRP A 162 0.53 3.71 3.25
C TRP A 162 0.02 2.27 3.14
N GLY A 163 -1.00 2.01 2.31
CA GLY A 163 -1.50 0.64 2.09
C GLY A 163 -2.20 0.02 3.30
N ASN A 164 -2.69 0.83 4.25
CA ASN A 164 -3.51 0.35 5.37
C ASN A 164 -4.88 -0.16 4.89
N MET A 165 -5.32 0.28 3.72
CA MET A 165 -6.51 -0.18 3.01
C MET A 165 -6.28 -0.01 1.51
N SER A 166 -6.75 -0.94 0.70
CA SER A 166 -6.71 -0.82 -0.75
C SER A 166 -7.78 0.12 -1.28
N LEU A 167 -7.49 0.77 -2.41
CA LEU A 167 -8.48 1.61 -3.11
C LEU A 167 -9.73 0.81 -3.54
N ARG A 168 -9.55 -0.49 -3.80
CA ARG A 168 -10.61 -1.42 -4.16
C ARG A 168 -11.56 -1.69 -2.99
N GLU A 169 -11.05 -1.93 -1.78
CA GLU A 169 -11.85 -2.09 -0.56
C GLU A 169 -12.68 -0.84 -0.27
N MET A 170 -12.05 0.33 -0.33
CA MET A 170 -12.73 1.62 -0.13
C MET A 170 -13.86 1.81 -1.16
N TYR A 171 -13.58 1.58 -2.45
CA TYR A 171 -14.58 1.76 -3.51
C TYR A 171 -15.75 0.79 -3.39
N GLN A 172 -15.48 -0.49 -3.12
CA GLN A 172 -16.55 -1.48 -2.96
C GLN A 172 -17.41 -1.19 -1.72
N THR A 173 -16.80 -0.71 -0.63
CA THR A 173 -17.52 -0.26 0.57
C THR A 173 -18.43 0.93 0.27
N LEU A 174 -17.93 1.91 -0.50
CA LEU A 174 -18.73 3.03 -0.98
C LEU A 174 -19.95 2.55 -1.79
N LEU A 175 -19.76 1.59 -2.71
CA LEU A 175 -20.87 1.06 -3.51
C LEU A 175 -21.97 0.40 -2.64
N GLN A 176 -21.60 -0.24 -1.53
CA GLN A 176 -22.55 -0.82 -0.57
C GLN A 176 -23.32 0.26 0.21
N HIS A 177 -22.74 1.46 0.36
CA HIS A 177 -23.33 2.59 1.09
C HIS A 177 -23.93 3.66 0.18
N TRP A 178 -23.85 3.50 -1.15
CA TRP A 178 -24.22 4.52 -2.14
C TRP A 178 -25.66 5.05 -2.02
N LYS A 179 -26.58 4.19 -1.55
CA LYS A 179 -28.01 4.53 -1.39
C LYS A 179 -28.37 5.00 0.02
N LYS A 180 -27.41 5.06 0.94
CA LYS A 180 -27.66 5.61 2.27
C LYS A 180 -27.64 7.14 2.15
N PRO A 181 -28.67 7.84 2.64
CA PRO A 181 -28.76 9.29 2.58
C PRO A 181 -27.61 9.97 3.34
#